data_AF-A0A1J1LPQ7-F1
#
_entry.id   AF-A0A1J1LPQ7-F1
#
_cell.length_a   1.000
_cell.length_b   1.000
_cell.length_c   1.000
_cell.angle_alpha   90.00
_cell.angle_beta   90.00
_cell.angle_gamma   90.00
#
_symmetry.space_group_name_H-M   'P 1'
#
loop_
_entity.id
_entity.type
_entity.pdbx_description
1 polymer ?
#
loop_
_entity_poly.entity_id
_entity_poly.type
_entity_poly.pdbx_seq_one_letter_code
_entity_poly.pdbx_strand_id
1 'polypeptide(L)' 'MKIAVQRIVYFFTGTNWEDPDKTEKYINALQSGDKFPPILVDDNGDGTFTCYDGHHRLKAHKVLNIPYIDCRFE' A
#
# COMPACT_ATOMS: atom_id res chain seq x y z
N MET A 1 5.04 3.16 11.37
CA MET A 1 3.99 2.48 12.15
C MET A 1 3.34 1.42 11.27
N LYS A 2 2.50 0.53 11.81
CA LYS A 2 1.77 -0.46 11.00
C LYS A 2 0.28 -0.17 11.02
N ILE A 3 -0.33 -0.09 9.84
CA ILE A 3 -1.78 0.08 9.68
C ILE A 3 -2.34 -1.17 9.03
N ALA A 4 -3.56 -1.56 9.44
CA ALA A 4 -4.28 -2.64 8.82
C ALA A 4 -4.60 -2.28 7.36
N VAL A 5 -4.19 -3.12 6.41
CA VAL A 5 -4.31 -2.86 4.97
C VAL A 5 -5.76 -2.59 4.54
N GLN A 6 -6.71 -3.24 5.20
CA GLN A 6 -8.15 -3.07 5.02
C GLN A 6 -8.69 -1.69 5.44
N ARG A 7 -7.97 -0.95 6.29
CA ARG A 7 -8.32 0.44 6.67
C ARG A 7 -7.77 1.47 5.68
N ILE A 8 -7.00 1.04 4.67
CA ILE A 8 -6.35 1.93 3.72
C ILE A 8 -7.12 1.94 2.40
N VAL A 9 -7.68 3.11 2.10
CA VAL A 9 -8.38 3.42 0.85
C VAL A 9 -7.40 4.03 -0.16
N TYR A 10 -7.71 3.87 -1.44
CA TYR A 10 -6.90 4.45 -2.52
C TYR A 10 -7.32 5.90 -2.77
N PHE A 11 -6.34 6.79 -2.92
CA PHE A 11 -6.61 8.14 -3.41
C PHE A 11 -6.73 8.11 -4.94
N PHE A 12 -7.94 8.32 -5.47
CA PHE A 12 -8.17 8.26 -6.91
C PHE A 12 -7.98 9.63 -7.55
N THR A 13 -6.75 9.91 -8.00
CA THR A 13 -6.49 11.00 -8.95
C THR A 13 -5.64 10.48 -10.12
N GLY A 14 -6.28 10.00 -11.20
CA GLY A 14 -5.62 9.71 -12.47
C GLY A 14 -5.18 8.25 -12.70
N THR A 15 -5.05 7.88 -13.97
CA THR A 15 -5.16 6.54 -14.56
C THR A 15 -3.90 5.65 -14.54
N ASN A 16 -2.89 5.91 -13.70
CA ASN A 16 -1.58 5.26 -13.83
C ASN A 16 -1.20 4.26 -12.70
N TRP A 17 -2.15 3.94 -11.81
CA TRP A 17 -1.93 3.05 -10.65
C TRP A 17 -2.15 1.56 -10.94
N GLU A 18 -2.58 1.25 -12.16
CA GLU A 18 -2.92 -0.10 -12.58
C GLU A 18 -1.78 -0.84 -13.27
N ASP A 19 -0.56 -0.30 -13.28
CA ASP A 19 0.62 -0.95 -13.86
C ASP A 19 0.82 -2.34 -13.20
N PRO A 20 0.44 -3.42 -13.91
CA PRO A 20 0.42 -4.76 -13.33
C PRO A 20 1.85 -5.28 -13.14
N ASP A 21 2.76 -4.92 -14.04
CA ASP A 21 4.17 -5.33 -14.03
C ASP A 21 4.89 -4.79 -12.79
N LYS A 22 4.60 -3.54 -12.41
CA LYS A 22 5.15 -2.97 -11.16
C LYS A 22 4.59 -3.67 -9.93
N THR A 23 3.31 -4.03 -9.95
CA THR A 23 2.67 -4.74 -8.82
C THR A 23 3.29 -6.13 -8.64
N GLU A 24 3.46 -6.87 -9.73
CA GLU A 24 4.06 -8.21 -9.72
C GLU A 24 5.49 -8.20 -9.16
N LYS A 25 6.29 -7.19 -9.53
CA LYS A 25 7.63 -7.00 -8.95
C LYS A 25 7.60 -6.89 -7.42
N TYR A 26 6.66 -6.13 -6.87
CA TYR A 26 6.52 -6.00 -5.41
C TYR A 26 6.00 -7.28 -4.75
N ILE A 27 5.11 -8.03 -5.43
CA ILE A 27 4.63 -9.32 -4.95
C ILE A 27 5.80 -10.31 -4.81
N ASN A 28 6.59 -10.47 -5.88
CA ASN A 28 7.73 -11.40 -5.90
C ASN A 28 8.79 -11.04 -4.85
N ALA A 29 9.06 -9.76 -4.68
CA ALA A 29 10.02 -9.29 -3.71
C ALA A 29 9.53 -9.47 -2.25
N LEU A 30 8.24 -9.20 -1.97
CA LEU A 30 7.64 -9.49 -0.65
C LEU A 30 7.68 -10.98 -0.32
N GLN A 31 7.39 -11.85 -1.29
CA GLN A 31 7.51 -13.30 -1.11
C GLN A 31 8.95 -13.76 -0.86
N SER A 32 9.92 -13.04 -1.42
CA SER A 32 11.36 -13.27 -1.19
C SER A 32 11.85 -12.75 0.16
N GLY A 33 10.99 -12.06 0.93
CA GLY A 33 11.31 -11.50 2.24
C GLY A 33 11.90 -10.10 2.20
N ASP A 34 11.86 -9.41 1.06
CA ASP A 34 12.34 -8.05 0.93
C ASP A 34 11.51 -7.09 1.79
N LYS A 35 12.20 -6.11 2.38
CA LYS A 35 11.58 -5.04 3.15
C LYS A 35 11.56 -3.76 2.34
N PHE A 36 10.39 -3.13 2.31
CA PHE A 36 10.18 -1.88 1.60
C PHE A 36 10.14 -0.70 2.57
N PRO A 37 10.43 0.52 2.09
CA PRO A 37 10.11 1.71 2.86
C PRO A 37 8.60 1.76 3.17
N PRO A 38 8.20 2.49 4.22
CA PRO A 38 6.80 2.69 4.53
C PRO A 38 6.06 3.42 3.41
N ILE A 39 4.76 3.18 3.28
CA ILE A 39 3.87 3.95 2.40
C ILE A 39 3.50 5.29 3.07
N LEU A 40 3.11 6.28 2.27
CA LEU A 40 2.59 7.55 2.77
C LEU A 40 1.06 7.49 2.82
N VAL A 41 0.49 7.87 3.96
CA VAL A 41 -0.96 7.89 4.16
C VAL A 41 -1.40 9.19 4.83
N ASP A 42 -2.63 9.61 4.53
CA ASP A 42 -3.35 10.64 5.26
C ASP A 42 -4.43 10.00 6.15
N ASP A 43 -4.66 10.58 7.32
CA ASP A 43 -5.80 10.23 8.18
C ASP A 43 -7.05 10.98 7.72
N ASN A 44 -8.12 10.23 7.42
CA ASN A 44 -9.40 10.82 7.00
C ASN A 44 -10.26 11.29 8.20
N GLY A 45 -9.85 10.98 9.44
CA GLY A 45 -10.58 11.33 10.65
C GLY A 45 -11.79 10.44 10.97
N ASP A 46 -12.09 9.45 10.12
CA ASP A 46 -13.16 8.46 10.30
C ASP A 46 -12.63 7.05 10.64
N GLY A 47 -11.32 6.96 10.92
CA GLY A 47 -10.63 5.70 11.17
C GLY A 47 -10.18 4.97 9.90
N THR A 48 -10.36 5.56 8.73
CA THR A 48 -9.73 5.13 7.47
C THR A 48 -8.53 6.00 7.11
N PHE A 49 -7.66 5.46 6.27
CA PHE A 49 -6.45 6.15 5.82
C PHE A 49 -6.40 6.17 4.31
N THR A 50 -6.05 7.32 3.74
CA THR A 50 -5.92 7.48 2.30
C THR A 50 -4.46 7.26 1.90
N CYS A 51 -4.20 6.32 0.99
CA CYS A 51 -2.85 6.11 0.46
C CYS A 51 -2.46 7.25 -0.49
N TYR A 52 -1.42 8.01 -0.15
CA TYR A 52 -0.88 9.09 -0.98
C TYR A 52 0.26 8.61 -1.89
N ASP A 53 1.20 7.83 -1.34
CA ASP A 53 2.29 7.18 -2.09
C ASP A 53 2.49 5.73 -1.66
N GLY A 54 2.90 4.87 -2.60
CA GLY A 54 3.13 3.45 -2.35
C GLY A 54 1.97 2.54 -2.74
N HIS A 55 1.10 2.98 -3.65
CA HIS A 55 -0.06 2.24 -4.14
C HIS A 55 0.26 0.83 -4.62
N HIS A 56 1.34 0.63 -5.39
CA HIS A 56 1.75 -0.72 -5.83
C HIS A 56 2.17 -1.63 -4.66
N ARG A 57 2.83 -1.07 -3.64
CA ARG A 57 3.20 -1.81 -2.41
C ARG A 57 1.95 -2.20 -1.63
N LEU A 58 0.98 -1.28 -1.49
CA LEU A 58 -0.31 -1.55 -0.87
C LEU A 58 -1.08 -2.63 -1.64
N LYS A 59 -1.11 -2.56 -2.97
CA LYS A 59 -1.75 -3.55 -3.84
C LYS A 59 -1.10 -4.93 -3.68
N ALA A 60 0.23 -5.00 -3.64
CA ALA A 60 0.94 -6.25 -3.39
C ALA A 60 0.59 -6.87 -2.02
N HIS A 61 0.49 -6.05 -0.96
CA HIS A 61 0.05 -6.54 0.35
C HIS A 61 -1.40 -7.05 0.33
N LYS A 62 -2.30 -6.37 -0.39
CA LYS A 62 -3.70 -6.82 -0.59
C LYS A 62 -3.75 -8.16 -1.32
N VAL A 63 -2.98 -8.33 -2.40
CA VAL A 63 -2.93 -9.59 -3.17
C VAL A 63 -2.37 -10.74 -2.34
N LEU A 64 -1.32 -10.49 -1.56
CA LEU A 64 -0.69 -11.48 -0.69
C LEU A 64 -1.45 -11.72 0.63
N ASN A 65 -2.60 -11.07 0.84
CA ASN A 65 -3.37 -11.12 2.09
C ASN A 65 -2.53 -10.81 3.34
N ILE A 66 -1.54 -9.93 3.22
CA ILE A 66 -0.72 -9.47 4.35
C ILE A 66 -1.56 -8.45 5.14
N PRO A 67 -1.87 -8.70 6.42
CA PRO A 67 -2.87 -7.91 7.14
C PRO A 67 -2.40 -6.49 7.49
N TYR A 68 -1.09 -6.27 7.57
CA TYR A 68 -0.49 -5.01 8.02
C TYR A 68 0.59 -4.55 7.06
N ILE A 69 0.68 -3.24 6.84
CA ILE A 69 1.73 -2.60 6.04
C ILE A 69 2.37 -1.47 6.85
N ASP A 70 3.69 -1.32 6.67
CA ASP A 70 4.42 -0.19 7.24
C ASP A 70 4.07 1.11 6.53
N CYS A 71 3.75 2.14 7.31
CA CYS A 71 3.28 3.44 6.84
C CYS A 71 3.79 4.59 7.73
N ARG A 72 3.71 5.80 7.18
CA ARG A 72 3.96 7.08 7.85
C ARG A 72 2.94 8.11 7.35
N PHE A 73 2.62 9.10 8.19
CA PHE A 73 1.78 10.22 7.80
C PHE A 73 2.56 11.16 6.86
N GLU A 74 1.86 11.79 5.93
CA GLU A 74 2.37 12.94 5.16
C GLU A 74 2.56 14.18 6.07
#